data_AF-A0A1H6MWM2-F1
#
_entry.id   AF-A0A1H6MWM2-F1
#
_cell.length_a   1.000
_cell.length_b   1.000
_cell.length_c   1.000
_cell.angle_alpha   90.00
_cell.angle_beta   90.00
_cell.angle_gamma   90.00
#
_symmetry.space_group_name_H-M   'P 1'
#
loop_
_entity.id
_entity.type
_entity.pdbx_description
1 polymer ?
#
loop_
_entity_poly.entity_id
_entity_poly.type
_entity_poly.pdbx_seq_one_letter_code
_entity_poly.pdbx_strand_id
1 'polypeptide(L)'
;MKNYLFIVFVIFLYSISFGQNIPFNPEKYYTTKDSVLLASFEGDIVYVLKEDFNDVVSKHPEFFVEFPTEPDNTYVKNSDEQFTSEVGQDDYYLYYAYFLSYTNEMYKIDDDFDHQRNKIMIIYTRLNRIFSLLNGGGSGYTHLYRRTFGEAEYAVYLYALTRKDFTVKYDITKQKDLFKQALQQIVTDRLENTFDIH
;
A
#
# COMPACT_ATOMS: atom_id res chain seq x y z
N MET A 1 3.30 45.12 0.76
CA MET A 1 2.37 44.29 1.54
C MET A 1 1.27 43.75 0.63
N LYS A 2 1.44 42.53 0.11
CA LYS A 2 0.36 41.72 -0.47
C LYS A 2 0.71 40.28 -0.15
N ASN A 3 0.07 39.76 0.90
CA ASN A 3 0.32 38.45 1.47
C ASN A 3 -1.00 37.67 1.45
N TYR A 4 -0.92 36.48 0.85
CA TYR A 4 -1.67 35.25 1.12
C TYR A 4 -3.20 35.33 1.25
N LEU A 5 -3.92 34.76 0.27
CA LEU A 5 -4.99 33.77 0.52
C LEU A 5 -5.54 33.25 -0.82
N PHE A 6 -6.05 32.02 -0.80
CA PHE A 6 -6.68 31.25 -1.90
C PHE A 6 -5.74 30.49 -2.85
N ILE A 7 -5.13 29.43 -2.32
CA ILE A 7 -5.02 28.16 -3.06
C ILE A 7 -6.03 27.22 -2.39
N VAL A 8 -7.22 27.10 -2.98
CA VAL A 8 -8.31 26.21 -2.54
C VAL A 8 -8.77 25.44 -3.76
N PHE A 9 -8.58 24.12 -3.70
CA PHE A 9 -9.25 23.05 -4.46
C PHE A 9 -9.47 23.27 -5.97
N VAL A 10 -8.59 22.68 -6.78
CA VAL A 10 -9.00 22.20 -8.10
C VAL A 10 -9.43 20.74 -7.94
N ILE A 11 -10.71 20.53 -7.63
CA ILE A 11 -11.37 19.24 -7.81
C ILE A 11 -11.54 19.08 -9.33
N PHE A 12 -10.64 18.33 -9.97
CA PHE A 12 -10.90 17.87 -11.33
C PHE A 12 -11.89 16.69 -11.25
N LEU A 13 -13.18 17.01 -11.35
CA LEU A 13 -14.20 16.07 -11.79
C LEU A 13 -13.98 15.78 -13.28
N TYR A 14 -13.08 14.85 -13.59
CA TYR A 14 -13.11 14.16 -14.88
C TYR A 14 -13.88 12.86 -14.72
N SER A 15 -15.20 12.94 -14.77
CA SER A 15 -16.03 11.80 -15.16
C SER A 15 -15.91 11.62 -16.68
N ILE A 16 -14.79 11.06 -17.11
CA ILE A 16 -14.65 10.51 -18.46
C ILE A 16 -14.93 9.02 -18.35
N SER A 17 -16.18 8.65 -18.63
CA SER A 17 -16.54 7.25 -18.85
C SER A 17 -16.17 6.89 -20.29
N PHE A 18 -14.92 6.52 -20.54
CA PHE A 18 -14.53 5.76 -21.74
C PHE A 18 -14.43 4.28 -21.36
N GLY A 19 -15.57 3.68 -21.04
CA GLY A 19 -15.68 2.23 -20.98
C GLY A 19 -15.77 1.69 -22.40
N GLN A 20 -14.64 1.29 -23.00
CA GLN A 20 -14.72 0.15 -23.91
C GLN A 20 -15.10 -1.05 -23.04
N ASN A 21 -16.38 -1.45 -23.07
CA ASN A 21 -16.88 -2.66 -22.43
C ASN A 21 -16.33 -3.89 -23.18
N ILE A 22 -15.02 -4.13 -23.06
CA ILE A 22 -14.47 -5.44 -23.29
C ILE A 22 -14.89 -6.25 -22.06
N PRO A 23 -15.70 -7.32 -22.22
CA PRO A 23 -16.06 -8.15 -21.08
C PRO A 23 -14.77 -8.71 -20.46
N PHE A 24 -14.65 -8.54 -19.14
CA PHE A 24 -13.54 -9.11 -18.38
C PHE A 24 -13.51 -10.63 -18.60
N ASN A 25 -12.38 -11.14 -19.10
CA ASN A 25 -12.17 -12.57 -19.29
C ASN A 25 -11.15 -13.08 -18.25
N PRO A 26 -11.59 -13.64 -17.12
CA PRO A 26 -10.71 -14.09 -16.04
C PRO A 26 -9.79 -15.23 -16.47
N GLU A 27 -10.22 -16.09 -17.41
CA GLU A 27 -9.46 -17.27 -17.84
C GLU A 27 -8.08 -16.91 -18.40
N LYS A 28 -7.94 -15.69 -18.95
CA LYS A 28 -6.65 -15.17 -19.44
C LYS A 28 -5.60 -15.05 -18.33
N TYR A 29 -6.03 -14.85 -17.09
CA TYR A 29 -5.17 -14.60 -15.94
C TYR A 29 -5.04 -15.81 -15.02
N TYR A 30 -5.70 -16.93 -15.34
CA TYR A 30 -5.55 -18.15 -14.55
C TYR A 30 -4.13 -18.68 -14.60
N THR A 31 -3.66 -19.13 -13.44
CA THR A 31 -2.39 -19.83 -13.31
C THR A 31 -2.58 -21.32 -13.59
N THR A 32 -1.58 -21.91 -14.24
CA THR A 32 -1.45 -23.36 -14.40
C THR A 32 -0.51 -23.99 -13.38
N LYS A 33 0.30 -23.18 -12.69
CA LYS A 33 1.22 -23.61 -11.63
C LYS A 33 0.43 -24.03 -10.40
N ASP A 34 0.98 -24.97 -9.62
CA ASP A 34 0.35 -25.46 -8.39
C ASP A 34 0.25 -24.38 -7.30
N SER A 35 1.17 -23.40 -7.32
CA SER A 35 1.16 -22.26 -6.40
C SER A 35 1.66 -20.98 -7.08
N VAL A 36 1.26 -19.85 -6.51
CA VAL A 36 1.68 -18.50 -6.93
C VAL A 36 2.32 -17.78 -5.75
N LEU A 37 3.48 -17.17 -5.99
CA LEU A 37 4.13 -16.26 -5.03
C LEU A 37 3.41 -14.92 -5.11
N LEU A 38 2.65 -14.56 -4.07
CA LEU A 38 1.99 -13.25 -4.03
C LEU A 38 2.98 -12.16 -3.62
N ALA A 39 3.80 -12.43 -2.62
CA ALA A 39 4.66 -11.41 -2.03
C ALA A 39 5.88 -12.01 -1.31
N SER A 40 6.97 -11.23 -1.27
CA SER A 40 8.12 -11.52 -0.42
C SER A 40 8.81 -10.25 0.06
N PHE A 41 9.18 -10.18 1.33
CA PHE A 41 9.95 -9.06 1.89
C PHE A 41 10.71 -9.50 3.16
N GLU A 42 11.98 -9.11 3.29
CA GLU A 42 12.85 -9.41 4.45
C GLU A 42 12.81 -10.87 4.96
N GLY A 43 12.66 -11.84 4.06
CA GLY A 43 12.63 -13.28 4.37
C GLY A 43 11.23 -13.86 4.62
N ASP A 44 10.21 -13.01 4.76
CA ASP A 44 8.82 -13.45 4.69
C ASP A 44 8.42 -13.71 3.25
N ILE A 45 7.71 -14.82 3.04
CA ILE A 45 7.26 -15.26 1.73
C ILE A 45 5.80 -15.72 1.85
N VAL A 46 4.95 -15.29 0.91
CA VAL A 46 3.53 -15.68 0.86
C VAL A 46 3.22 -16.36 -0.45
N TYR A 47 2.79 -17.61 -0.35
CA TYR A 47 2.26 -18.38 -1.48
C TYR A 47 0.78 -18.64 -1.30
N VAL A 48 0.07 -18.72 -2.42
CA VAL A 48 -1.31 -19.22 -2.48
C VAL A 48 -1.40 -20.39 -3.46
N LEU A 49 -2.36 -21.27 -3.23
CA LEU A 49 -2.60 -22.41 -4.12
C LEU A 49 -3.28 -21.95 -5.40
N LYS A 50 -3.11 -22.74 -6.46
CA LYS A 50 -3.74 -22.51 -7.76
C LYS A 50 -5.24 -22.25 -7.68
N GLU A 51 -5.95 -23.05 -6.89
CA GLU A 51 -7.40 -23.02 -6.78
C GLU A 51 -7.85 -21.69 -6.16
N ASP A 52 -7.25 -21.30 -5.04
CA ASP A 52 -7.51 -20.02 -4.37
C ASP A 52 -7.17 -18.83 -5.28
N PHE A 53 -6.02 -18.89 -5.97
CA PHE A 53 -5.62 -17.83 -6.88
C PHE A 53 -6.62 -17.66 -8.04
N ASN A 54 -6.99 -18.75 -8.70
CA ASN A 54 -7.91 -18.71 -9.83
C ASN A 54 -9.33 -18.32 -9.38
N ASP A 55 -9.75 -18.73 -8.18
CA ASP A 55 -11.03 -18.29 -7.59
C ASP A 55 -11.04 -16.77 -7.41
N VAL A 56 -9.97 -16.19 -6.85
CA VAL A 56 -9.84 -14.73 -6.70
C VAL A 56 -9.85 -14.03 -8.05
N VAL A 57 -9.07 -14.51 -9.04
CA VAL A 57 -9.06 -13.96 -10.41
C VAL A 57 -10.48 -13.94 -11.01
N SER A 58 -11.29 -14.96 -10.72
CA SER A 58 -12.64 -15.07 -11.27
C SER A 58 -13.64 -14.11 -10.64
N LYS A 59 -13.50 -13.83 -9.35
CA LYS A 59 -14.46 -13.06 -8.54
C LYS A 59 -14.12 -11.58 -8.40
N HIS A 60 -12.85 -11.22 -8.55
CA HIS A 60 -12.34 -9.88 -8.25
C HIS A 60 -11.80 -9.16 -9.50
N PRO A 61 -12.68 -8.77 -10.45
CA PRO A 61 -12.27 -8.04 -11.66
C PRO A 61 -11.66 -6.66 -11.36
N GLU A 62 -11.91 -6.09 -10.18
CA GLU A 62 -11.37 -4.81 -9.73
C GLU A 62 -9.83 -4.79 -9.68
N PHE A 63 -9.16 -5.93 -9.56
CA PHE A 63 -7.70 -6.00 -9.60
C PHE A 63 -7.12 -5.76 -11.00
N PHE A 64 -7.95 -5.79 -12.05
CA PHE A 64 -7.52 -5.73 -13.45
C PHE A 64 -7.95 -4.43 -14.15
N VAL A 65 -8.38 -3.43 -13.40
CA VAL A 65 -8.77 -2.14 -13.96
C VAL A 65 -7.55 -1.37 -14.45
N GLU A 66 -7.73 -0.61 -15.54
CA GLU A 66 -6.65 0.21 -16.12
C GLU A 66 -6.14 1.29 -15.16
N PHE A 67 -7.04 1.84 -14.34
CA PHE A 67 -6.74 2.89 -13.36
C PHE A 67 -7.09 2.40 -11.96
N PRO A 68 -6.18 1.68 -11.28
CA PRO A 68 -6.41 1.22 -9.93
C PRO A 68 -6.60 2.41 -8.98
N THR A 69 -7.55 2.25 -8.07
CA THR A 69 -7.79 3.18 -6.96
C THR A 69 -7.03 2.75 -5.72
N GLU A 70 -6.89 3.66 -4.77
CA GLU A 70 -6.25 3.42 -3.48
C GLU A 70 -6.81 2.13 -2.81
N PRO A 71 -5.93 1.31 -2.19
CA PRO A 71 -6.30 -0.04 -1.73
C PRO A 71 -7.41 -0.06 -0.69
N ASP A 72 -7.44 0.85 0.30
CA ASP A 72 -8.53 0.92 1.29
C ASP A 72 -9.88 1.15 0.60
N ASN A 73 -9.95 2.13 -0.30
CA ASN A 73 -11.17 2.42 -1.05
C ASN A 73 -11.62 1.25 -1.92
N THR A 74 -10.67 0.55 -2.53
CA THR A 74 -10.94 -0.60 -3.38
C THR A 74 -11.47 -1.78 -2.54
N TYR A 75 -10.85 -2.04 -1.39
CA TYR A 75 -11.28 -3.05 -0.43
C TYR A 75 -12.68 -2.76 0.12
N VAL A 76 -12.94 -1.54 0.61
CA VAL A 76 -14.24 -1.15 1.17
C VAL A 76 -15.38 -1.36 0.16
N LYS A 77 -15.11 -1.14 -1.13
CA LYS A 77 -16.12 -1.27 -2.19
C LYS A 77 -16.34 -2.70 -2.65
N ASN A 78 -15.30 -3.53 -2.67
CA ASN A 78 -15.34 -4.84 -3.35
C ASN A 78 -15.09 -6.04 -2.41
N SER A 79 -14.84 -5.80 -1.12
CA SER A 79 -14.71 -6.89 -0.14
C SER A 79 -15.98 -7.75 -0.10
N ASP A 80 -15.77 -9.05 -0.08
CA ASP A 80 -16.81 -10.06 0.02
C ASP A 80 -16.56 -10.97 1.23
N GLU A 81 -17.34 -12.05 1.34
CA GLU A 81 -17.24 -13.00 2.46
C GLU A 81 -15.83 -13.57 2.64
N GLN A 82 -15.06 -13.75 1.55
CA GLN A 82 -13.69 -14.26 1.60
C GLN A 82 -12.75 -13.32 2.35
N PHE A 83 -12.97 -12.00 2.23
CA PHE A 83 -12.03 -10.99 2.70
C PHE A 83 -12.48 -10.21 3.94
N THR A 84 -13.64 -10.53 4.53
CA THR A 84 -14.19 -9.79 5.68
C THR A 84 -13.46 -9.99 7.01
N SER A 85 -12.66 -11.05 7.17
CA SER A 85 -11.86 -11.28 8.38
C SER A 85 -10.59 -10.43 8.39
N GLU A 86 -9.91 -10.26 9.54
CA GLU A 86 -8.64 -9.50 9.59
C GLU A 86 -7.59 -10.11 8.67
N VAL A 87 -7.50 -11.45 8.61
CA VAL A 87 -6.59 -12.18 7.71
C VAL A 87 -7.07 -12.11 6.28
N GLY A 88 -8.39 -12.19 6.03
CA GLY A 88 -8.94 -12.00 4.69
C GLY A 88 -8.61 -10.62 4.14
N GLN A 89 -8.73 -9.58 4.95
CA GLN A 89 -8.31 -8.24 4.54
C GLN A 89 -6.81 -8.21 4.23
N ASP A 90 -5.97 -8.87 5.02
CA ASP A 90 -4.54 -8.96 4.73
C ASP A 90 -4.27 -9.62 3.37
N ASP A 91 -4.98 -10.72 3.07
CA ASP A 91 -4.89 -11.45 1.80
C ASP A 91 -5.35 -10.58 0.63
N TYR A 92 -6.42 -9.79 0.79
CA TYR A 92 -6.89 -8.86 -0.23
C TYR A 92 -5.77 -7.88 -0.66
N TYR A 93 -5.02 -7.32 0.30
CA TYR A 93 -3.94 -6.37 0.00
C TYR A 93 -2.76 -7.05 -0.66
N LEU A 94 -2.51 -8.34 -0.36
CA LEU A 94 -1.50 -9.14 -1.03
C LEU A 94 -1.88 -9.42 -2.50
N TYR A 95 -3.14 -9.76 -2.78
CA TYR A 95 -3.63 -9.90 -4.15
C TYR A 95 -3.60 -8.57 -4.91
N TYR A 96 -4.08 -7.49 -4.28
CA TYR A 96 -4.02 -6.15 -4.83
C TYR A 96 -2.58 -5.78 -5.22
N ALA A 97 -1.62 -6.00 -4.31
CA ALA A 97 -0.20 -5.76 -4.56
C ALA A 97 0.32 -6.59 -5.75
N TYR A 98 0.01 -7.89 -5.77
CA TYR A 98 0.44 -8.80 -6.83
C TYR A 98 -0.06 -8.33 -8.20
N PHE A 99 -1.35 -8.04 -8.36
CA PHE A 99 -1.86 -7.63 -9.67
C PHE A 99 -1.38 -6.24 -10.07
N LEU A 100 -1.26 -5.32 -9.11
CA LEU A 100 -0.75 -3.99 -9.37
C LEU A 100 0.74 -4.00 -9.76
N SER A 101 1.54 -4.92 -9.24
CA SER A 101 2.96 -5.02 -9.60
C SER A 101 3.12 -5.33 -11.10
N TYR A 102 2.28 -6.18 -11.69
CA TYR A 102 2.28 -6.44 -13.14
C TYR A 102 1.85 -5.23 -13.96
N THR A 103 0.89 -4.46 -13.47
CA THR A 103 0.48 -3.19 -14.09
C THR A 103 1.63 -2.17 -14.04
N ASN A 104 2.34 -2.07 -12.90
CA ASN A 104 3.53 -1.23 -12.76
C ASN A 104 4.66 -1.66 -13.70
N GLU A 105 4.88 -2.96 -13.85
CA GLU A 105 5.82 -3.52 -14.82
C GLU A 105 5.42 -3.17 -16.26
N MET A 106 4.12 -3.20 -16.59
CA MET A 106 3.63 -2.78 -17.91
C MET A 106 3.92 -1.31 -18.22
N TYR A 107 3.90 -0.45 -17.21
CA TYR A 107 4.23 0.96 -17.41
C TYR A 107 5.71 1.21 -17.72
N LYS A 108 6.60 0.20 -17.63
CA LYS A 108 8.02 0.19 -18.08
C LYS A 108 8.66 1.57 -18.16
N ILE A 109 8.88 2.14 -16.99
CA ILE A 109 9.65 3.37 -16.87
C ILE A 109 11.04 2.94 -16.42
N ASP A 110 12.08 3.55 -16.99
CA ASP A 110 13.52 3.30 -16.76
C ASP A 110 14.00 3.50 -15.29
N ASP A 111 13.10 3.44 -14.30
CA ASP A 111 13.38 3.58 -12.88
C ASP A 111 13.44 2.18 -12.21
N ASP A 112 14.33 2.04 -11.22
CA ASP A 112 14.46 0.87 -10.35
C ASP A 112 13.26 0.80 -9.37
N PHE A 113 12.08 0.41 -9.89
CA PHE A 113 10.86 0.30 -9.11
C PHE A 113 10.95 -0.75 -8.01
N ASP A 114 11.74 -1.80 -8.20
CA ASP A 114 12.02 -2.78 -7.15
C ASP A 114 12.73 -2.11 -5.96
N HIS A 115 13.72 -1.24 -6.23
CA HIS A 115 14.35 -0.45 -5.18
C HIS A 115 13.38 0.55 -4.52
N GLN A 116 12.54 1.24 -5.29
CA GLN A 116 11.54 2.17 -4.76
C GLN A 116 10.55 1.45 -3.84
N ARG A 117 9.99 0.34 -4.30
CA ARG A 117 9.09 -0.55 -3.55
C ARG A 117 9.75 -1.01 -2.26
N ASN A 118 10.95 -1.58 -2.34
CA ASN A 118 11.67 -2.06 -1.16
C ASN A 118 11.93 -0.92 -0.16
N LYS A 119 12.27 0.27 -0.64
CA LYS A 119 12.47 1.44 0.23
C LYS A 119 11.19 1.88 0.93
N ILE A 120 10.05 1.88 0.23
CA ILE A 120 8.74 2.19 0.80
C ILE A 120 8.33 1.12 1.81
N MET A 121 8.45 -0.16 1.46
CA MET A 121 8.23 -1.29 2.37
C MET A 121 9.06 -1.15 3.64
N ILE A 122 10.36 -0.86 3.53
CA ILE A 122 11.24 -0.59 4.68
C ILE A 122 10.72 0.55 5.55
N ILE A 123 10.29 1.67 4.94
CA ILE A 123 9.80 2.83 5.69
C ILE A 123 8.51 2.47 6.43
N TYR A 124 7.52 1.92 5.74
CA TYR A 124 6.20 1.60 6.30
C TYR A 124 6.29 0.53 7.38
N THR A 125 6.99 -0.57 7.13
CA THR A 125 7.15 -1.66 8.11
C THR A 125 7.92 -1.20 9.35
N ARG A 126 8.95 -0.35 9.21
CA ARG A 126 9.67 0.21 10.36
C ARG A 126 8.85 1.21 11.15
N LEU A 127 8.08 2.07 10.49
CA LEU A 127 7.15 2.97 11.18
C LEU A 127 6.12 2.15 11.97
N ASN A 128 5.51 1.17 11.34
CA ASN A 128 4.59 0.24 11.97
C ASN A 128 5.22 -0.45 13.20
N ARG A 129 6.48 -0.91 13.08
CA ARG A 129 7.22 -1.51 14.20
C ARG A 129 7.51 -0.54 15.33
N ILE A 130 7.91 0.70 15.02
CA ILE A 130 8.14 1.75 16.03
C ILE A 130 6.85 2.01 16.82
N PHE A 131 5.73 2.20 16.13
CA PHE A 131 4.44 2.42 16.80
C PHE A 131 3.96 1.20 17.58
N SER A 132 4.20 -0.01 17.07
CA SER A 132 3.93 -1.25 17.79
C SER A 132 4.70 -1.30 19.12
N LEU A 133 6.00 -1.01 19.09
CA LEU A 133 6.83 -0.99 20.31
C LEU A 133 6.40 0.11 21.28
N LEU A 134 6.09 1.30 20.77
CA LEU A 134 5.61 2.40 21.60
C LEU A 134 4.28 2.04 22.26
N ASN A 135 3.33 1.42 21.56
CA ASN A 135 1.98 1.19 22.10
C ASN A 135 1.79 -0.17 22.79
N GLY A 136 2.88 -0.90 23.07
CA GLY A 136 2.81 -2.19 23.77
C GLY A 136 2.37 -3.38 22.90
N GLY A 137 2.44 -3.23 21.57
CA GLY A 137 2.12 -4.29 20.61
C GLY A 137 0.64 -4.35 20.24
N GLY A 138 0.20 -5.53 19.79
CA GLY A 138 -1.17 -5.81 19.35
C GLY A 138 -1.23 -6.45 17.95
N SER A 139 -2.24 -7.29 17.71
CA SER A 139 -2.44 -8.00 16.43
C SER A 139 -2.61 -7.04 15.24
N GLY A 140 -3.22 -5.87 15.46
CA GLY A 140 -3.40 -4.85 14.43
C GLY A 140 -2.09 -4.46 13.73
N TYR A 141 -0.96 -4.39 14.46
CA TYR A 141 0.34 -4.10 13.86
C TYR A 141 0.84 -5.24 12.96
N THR A 142 0.50 -6.49 13.27
CA THR A 142 0.81 -7.64 12.41
C THR A 142 -0.02 -7.60 11.13
N HIS A 143 -1.30 -7.24 11.22
CA HIS A 143 -2.17 -7.06 10.05
C HIS A 143 -1.68 -5.92 9.15
N LEU A 144 -1.31 -4.77 9.73
CA LEU A 144 -0.75 -3.64 8.99
C LEU A 144 0.52 -3.99 8.22
N TYR A 145 1.36 -4.90 8.75
CA TYR A 145 2.54 -5.37 8.02
C TYR A 145 2.19 -6.05 6.70
N ARG A 146 1.14 -6.89 6.67
CA ARG A 146 0.66 -7.53 5.43
C ARG A 146 0.01 -6.52 4.48
N ARG A 147 -0.79 -5.61 5.02
CA ARG A 147 -1.46 -4.56 4.22
C ARG A 147 -0.49 -3.59 3.57
N THR A 148 0.70 -3.43 4.17
CA THR A 148 1.79 -2.59 3.65
C THR A 148 2.18 -2.93 2.20
N PHE A 149 2.03 -4.19 1.76
CA PHE A 149 2.33 -4.58 0.38
C PHE A 149 1.44 -3.85 -0.63
N GLY A 150 0.12 -3.80 -0.39
CA GLY A 150 -0.82 -3.11 -1.27
C GLY A 150 -0.55 -1.60 -1.31
N GLU A 151 -0.30 -1.02 -0.14
CA GLU A 151 0.07 0.40 -0.01
C GLU A 151 1.35 0.75 -0.76
N ALA A 152 2.38 -0.09 -0.66
CA ALA A 152 3.66 0.14 -1.31
C ALA A 152 3.55 0.09 -2.83
N GLU A 153 2.83 -0.90 -3.37
CA GLU A 153 2.59 -0.99 -4.82
C GLU A 153 1.77 0.19 -5.34
N TYR A 154 0.76 0.62 -4.58
CA TYR A 154 -0.03 1.79 -4.95
C TYR A 154 0.77 3.09 -4.91
N ALA A 155 1.63 3.27 -3.91
CA ALA A 155 2.54 4.41 -3.84
C ALA A 155 3.53 4.43 -5.03
N VAL A 156 4.05 3.26 -5.43
CA VAL A 156 4.88 3.12 -6.63
C VAL A 156 4.11 3.46 -7.90
N TYR A 157 2.87 2.97 -8.03
CA TYR A 157 1.98 3.31 -9.14
C TYR A 157 1.74 4.83 -9.24
N LEU A 158 1.38 5.48 -8.13
CA LEU A 158 1.19 6.93 -8.09
C LEU A 158 2.45 7.69 -8.46
N TYR A 159 3.60 7.26 -7.96
CA TYR A 159 4.89 7.84 -8.34
C TYR A 159 5.16 7.66 -9.84
N ALA A 160 4.85 6.49 -10.41
CA ALA A 160 5.01 6.25 -11.85
C ALA A 160 4.18 7.24 -12.70
N LEU A 161 3.00 7.63 -12.23
CA LEU A 161 2.15 8.61 -12.90
C LEU A 161 2.63 10.06 -12.72
N THR A 162 3.13 10.39 -11.53
CA THR A 162 3.37 11.79 -11.10
C THR A 162 4.84 12.19 -11.04
N ARG A 163 5.81 11.28 -11.30
CA ARG A 163 7.25 11.56 -11.14
C ARG A 163 7.74 12.79 -11.91
N LYS A 164 7.10 13.15 -13.03
CA LYS A 164 7.46 14.32 -13.83
C LYS A 164 7.08 15.64 -13.13
N ASP A 165 6.16 15.58 -12.18
CA ASP A 165 5.71 16.74 -11.40
C ASP A 165 6.66 17.02 -10.22
N PHE A 166 7.43 16.02 -9.78
CA PHE A 166 8.45 16.14 -8.74
C PHE A 166 9.76 16.73 -9.27
N THR A 167 9.70 17.95 -9.79
CA THR A 167 10.88 18.68 -10.29
C THR A 167 11.74 19.28 -9.17
N VAL A 168 11.17 19.45 -7.98
CA VAL A 168 11.84 20.07 -6.83
C VAL A 168 12.27 18.99 -5.85
N LYS A 169 13.58 18.89 -5.61
CA LYS A 169 14.14 18.08 -4.53
C LYS A 169 14.11 18.90 -3.24
N TYR A 170 13.28 18.51 -2.30
CA TYR A 170 13.27 19.10 -0.96
C TYR A 170 14.34 18.48 -0.08
N ASP A 171 15.13 19.30 0.59
CA ASP A 171 15.94 18.84 1.72
C ASP A 171 15.03 18.60 2.92
N ILE A 172 14.84 17.33 3.27
CA ILE A 172 14.00 16.90 4.38
C ILE A 172 14.81 16.54 5.64
N THR A 173 16.11 16.92 5.70
CA THR A 173 17.01 16.56 6.82
C THR A 173 16.46 17.06 8.14
N LYS A 174 16.02 18.32 8.21
CA LYS A 174 15.46 18.91 9.43
C LYS A 174 14.18 18.21 9.89
N GLN A 175 13.32 17.80 8.97
CA GLN A 175 12.08 17.08 9.27
C GLN A 175 12.39 15.69 9.84
N LYS A 176 13.40 15.00 9.31
CA LYS A 176 13.87 13.73 9.86
C LYS A 176 14.45 13.88 11.27
N ASP A 177 15.19 14.95 11.52
CA ASP A 177 15.77 15.21 12.85
C ASP A 177 14.68 15.54 13.88
N LEU A 178 13.70 16.37 13.51
CA LEU A 178 12.55 16.66 14.37
C LEU A 178 11.73 15.39 14.66
N PHE A 179 11.53 14.52 13.67
CA PHE A 179 10.84 13.25 13.87
C PHE A 179 11.58 12.35 14.88
N LYS A 180 12.91 12.22 14.76
CA LYS A 180 13.72 11.46 15.72
C LYS A 180 13.65 12.05 17.13
N GLN A 181 13.76 13.36 17.26
CA GLN A 181 13.67 14.05 18.55
C GLN A 181 12.30 13.82 19.20
N ALA A 182 11.22 13.90 18.42
CA ALA A 182 9.87 13.61 18.91
C ALA A 182 9.73 12.16 19.40
N LEU A 183 10.27 11.18 18.67
CA LEU A 183 10.27 9.78 19.10
C LEU A 183 11.06 9.58 20.40
N GLN A 184 12.23 10.21 20.53
CA GLN A 184 13.03 10.15 21.75
C GLN A 184 12.29 10.75 22.94
N GLN A 185 11.65 11.92 22.75
CA GLN A 185 10.87 12.57 23.79
C GLN A 185 9.72 11.66 24.27
N ILE A 186 8.97 11.03 23.35
CA ILE A 186 7.90 10.10 23.72
C ILE A 186 8.41 8.95 24.59
N VAL A 187 9.58 8.41 24.29
CA VAL A 187 10.19 7.33 25.09
C VAL A 187 10.59 7.84 26.46
N THR A 188 11.27 8.99 26.54
CA THR A 188 11.64 9.63 27.81
C THR A 188 10.42 9.89 28.67
N ASP A 189 9.38 10.51 28.12
CA ASP A 189 8.14 10.83 28.83
C ASP A 189 7.50 9.57 29.42
N ARG A 190 7.49 8.45 28.68
CA ARG A 190 6.91 7.19 29.17
C ARG A 190 7.74 6.52 30.27
N LEU A 191 9.06 6.67 30.24
CA LEU A 191 9.95 6.13 31.27
C LEU A 191 9.92 6.96 32.54
N GLU A 192 9.82 8.29 32.41
CA GLU A 192 9.76 9.20 33.56
C GLU A 192 8.37 9.23 34.22
N ASN A 193 7.31 8.96 33.46
CA ASN A 193 5.93 8.92 33.96
C ASN A 193 5.41 7.49 34.22
N THR A 194 6.26 6.54 34.63
CA THR A 194 5.79 5.22 35.06
C THR A 194 4.85 5.34 36.27
N PHE A 195 3.55 5.24 36.00
CA PHE A 195 2.41 4.94 36.88
C PHE A 195 2.54 5.38 38.34
N ASP A 196 1.93 6.53 38.69
CA ASP A 196 1.30 6.70 40.00
C ASP A 196 0.21 5.62 40.13
N ILE A 197 0.59 4.45 40.66
CA ILE A 197 -0.36 3.45 41.11
C ILE A 197 -0.91 3.97 42.44
N HIS A 198 -1.95 4.81 42.38
CA HIS A 198 -2.79 5.12 43.54
C HIS A 198 -3.88 4.06 43.68
#